data_AF-A0A5J4UVM9-F1
#
_entry.id   AF-A0A5J4UVM9-F1
#
_cell.length_a   1.000
_cell.length_b   1.000
_cell.length_c   1.000
_cell.angle_alpha   90.00
_cell.angle_beta   90.00
_cell.angle_gamma   90.00
#
_symmetry.space_group_name_H-M   'P 1'
#
loop_
_entity.id
_entity.type
_entity.pdbx_description
1 polymer ?
#
loop_
_entity_poly.entity_id
_entity_poly.type
_entity_poly.pdbx_seq_one_letter_code
_entity_poly.pdbx_strand_id
1 'polypeptide(L)'
;MGGQTARFLEQWETINMKDFIQQGFILQRKDDLSINSLQRQLKIMKFRGTKEEAREFKTMLEEELKENIVIPIKKEQIKWYNATFMIKNANGKCRKILDAKAFNKQIADFHFKMHDSIEVKQTIRPGDWGTSLDLTSAFHHLIVQAESQPYLAFEFQNNHYTYRAMLFGTKHSPIYFATAMEPIMQQI
;
A
#
# COMPACT_ATOMS: atom_id res chain seq x y z
N MET A 1 8.52 -1.80 -11.25
CA MET A 1 7.36 -2.18 -12.08
C MET A 1 6.05 -2.07 -11.30
N GLY A 2 5.79 -0.96 -10.60
CA GLY A 2 4.46 -0.70 -10.04
C GLY A 2 3.47 -0.17 -11.08
N GLY A 3 2.17 -0.18 -10.78
CA GLY A 3 1.13 0.46 -11.59
C GLY A 3 0.79 -0.22 -12.93
N GLN A 4 1.51 -1.26 -13.36
CA GLN A 4 1.27 -1.99 -14.62
C GLN A 4 0.45 -3.27 -14.46
N THR A 5 -0.51 -3.33 -13.54
CA THR A 5 -1.43 -4.49 -13.44
C THR A 5 -2.19 -4.75 -14.73
N ALA A 6 -2.40 -3.71 -15.53
CA ALA A 6 -2.94 -3.81 -16.88
C ALA A 6 -2.21 -4.80 -17.78
N ARG A 7 -0.88 -4.95 -17.61
CA ARG A 7 -0.04 -5.82 -18.44
C ARG A 7 -0.30 -7.30 -18.23
N PHE A 8 -0.83 -7.68 -17.07
CA PHE A 8 -1.10 -9.07 -16.71
C PHE A 8 -2.59 -9.37 -16.51
N LEU A 9 -3.49 -8.51 -17.01
CA LEU A 9 -4.93 -8.67 -16.82
C LEU A 9 -5.44 -10.00 -17.37
N GLU A 10 -4.89 -10.47 -18.48
CA GLU A 10 -5.25 -11.77 -19.06
C GLU A 10 -4.92 -12.92 -18.08
N GLN A 11 -3.79 -12.87 -17.38
CA GLN A 11 -3.43 -13.86 -16.36
C GLN A 11 -4.37 -13.77 -15.15
N TRP A 12 -4.72 -12.57 -14.70
CA TRP A 12 -5.70 -12.40 -13.60
C TRP A 12 -7.10 -12.88 -13.99
N GLU A 13 -7.46 -12.82 -15.27
CA GLU A 13 -8.72 -13.34 -15.80
C GLU A 13 -8.80 -14.87 -15.71
N THR A 14 -7.69 -15.57 -15.95
CA THR A 14 -7.64 -17.05 -15.84
C THR A 14 -7.97 -17.59 -14.45
N ILE A 15 -7.86 -16.74 -13.42
CA ILE A 15 -8.13 -17.09 -12.03
C ILE A 15 -9.33 -16.32 -11.44
N ASN A 16 -10.18 -15.73 -12.29
CA ASN A 16 -11.36 -14.93 -11.91
C ASN A 16 -11.07 -13.72 -11.00
N MET A 17 -9.86 -13.17 -11.06
CA MET A 17 -9.43 -12.03 -10.23
C MET A 17 -9.33 -10.70 -10.98
N LYS A 18 -9.60 -10.68 -12.29
CA LYS A 18 -9.56 -9.48 -13.12
C LYS A 18 -10.39 -8.32 -12.52
N ASP A 19 -11.65 -8.58 -12.18
CA ASP A 19 -12.53 -7.56 -11.61
C ASP A 19 -12.03 -7.07 -10.26
N PHE A 20 -11.54 -7.95 -9.39
CA PHE A 20 -10.96 -7.56 -8.10
C PHE A 20 -9.74 -6.64 -8.27
N ILE A 21 -8.84 -6.98 -9.19
CA ILE A 21 -7.64 -6.21 -9.49
C ILE A 21 -7.98 -4.86 -10.13
N GLN A 22 -9.00 -4.82 -11.01
CA GLN A 22 -9.45 -3.60 -11.68
C GLN A 22 -10.26 -2.67 -10.77
N GLN A 23 -11.16 -3.23 -9.95
CA GLN A 23 -11.91 -2.47 -8.94
C GLN A 23 -10.95 -1.83 -7.93
N GLY A 24 -9.85 -2.50 -7.63
CA GLY A 24 -8.83 -1.97 -6.75
C GLY A 24 -9.24 -1.89 -5.29
N PHE A 25 -8.35 -1.29 -4.51
CA PHE A 25 -8.41 -1.23 -3.07
C PHE A 25 -9.21 -0.02 -2.60
N ILE A 26 -10.25 -0.29 -1.81
CA ILE A 26 -11.04 0.74 -1.12
C ILE A 26 -10.65 0.82 0.36
N LEU A 27 -10.39 2.04 0.82
CA LEU A 27 -10.25 2.34 2.23
C LEU A 27 -11.63 2.63 2.81
N GLN A 28 -12.31 1.59 3.30
CA GLN A 28 -13.60 1.76 3.97
C GLN A 28 -13.44 2.52 5.29
N ARG A 29 -14.29 3.53 5.46
CA ARG A 29 -14.30 4.45 6.60
C ARG A 29 -15.10 3.85 7.76
N LYS A 30 -14.73 4.19 8.99
CA LYS A 30 -15.41 3.68 10.18
C LYS A 30 -16.81 4.28 10.37
N ASP A 31 -16.94 5.60 10.26
CA ASP A 31 -18.19 6.35 10.37
C ASP A 31 -18.03 7.80 9.81
N ASP A 32 -19.13 8.54 9.64
CA ASP A 32 -19.09 9.93 9.14
C ASP A 32 -18.43 10.91 10.13
N LEU A 33 -18.43 10.59 11.43
CA LEU A 33 -17.79 11.39 12.47
C LEU A 33 -16.26 11.36 12.35
N SER A 34 -15.68 10.23 11.92
CA SER A 34 -14.25 10.08 11.63
C SER A 34 -13.77 11.07 10.56
N ILE A 35 -14.59 11.35 9.55
CA ILE A 35 -14.27 12.29 8.46
C ILE A 35 -14.17 13.72 8.97
N ASN A 36 -15.15 14.13 9.78
CA ASN A 36 -15.17 15.47 10.35
C ASN A 36 -13.98 15.68 11.29
N SER A 37 -13.58 14.65 12.04
CA SER A 37 -12.38 14.67 12.88
C SER A 37 -11.10 14.83 12.05
N LEU A 38 -10.96 14.04 10.98
CA LEU A 38 -9.82 14.11 10.05
C LEU A 38 -9.71 15.48 9.36
N GLN A 39 -10.83 16.01 8.86
CA GLN A 39 -10.85 17.30 8.16
C GLN A 39 -10.50 18.47 9.10
N ARG A 40 -10.97 18.45 10.34
CA ARG A 40 -10.61 19.46 11.35
C ARG A 40 -9.14 19.42 11.74
N GLN A 41 -8.51 18.26 11.62
CA GLN A 41 -7.09 18.04 11.93
C GLN A 41 -6.19 18.13 10.69
N LEU A 42 -6.74 18.50 9.53
CA LEU A 42 -5.99 18.55 8.29
C LEU A 42 -4.87 19.57 8.40
N LYS A 43 -3.65 19.07 8.63
CA LYS A 43 -2.43 19.85 8.68
C LYS A 43 -1.44 19.23 7.72
N ILE A 44 -0.81 20.08 6.90
CA ILE A 44 0.26 19.63 6.02
C ILE A 44 1.38 19.05 6.90
N MET A 45 1.65 17.77 6.73
CA MET A 45 2.73 17.07 7.42
C MET A 45 3.96 17.12 6.55
N LYS A 46 4.89 18.01 6.89
CA LYS A 46 6.17 18.13 6.18
C LYS A 46 7.01 16.88 6.35
N PHE A 47 7.81 16.58 5.32
CA PHE A 47 8.85 15.57 5.38
C PHE A 47 9.74 15.75 6.61
N ARG A 48 10.06 14.64 7.29
CA ARG A 48 10.94 14.61 8.46
C ARG A 48 12.21 13.84 8.10
N GLY A 49 13.34 14.53 8.05
CA GLY A 49 14.63 13.92 7.78
C GLY A 49 15.74 14.94 7.55
N THR A 50 16.96 14.43 7.43
CA THR A 50 18.17 15.15 7.05
C THR A 50 18.15 15.58 5.58
N LYS A 51 19.13 16.41 5.17
CA LYS A 51 19.27 16.82 3.76
C LYS A 51 19.60 15.63 2.87
N GLU A 52 20.42 14.72 3.37
CA GLU A 52 20.84 13.49 2.70
C GLU A 52 19.63 12.57 2.48
N GLU A 53 18.82 12.35 3.53
CA GLU A 53 17.58 11.57 3.43
C GLU A 53 16.57 12.21 2.48
N ALA A 54 16.48 13.55 2.43
CA ALA A 54 15.63 14.24 1.47
C ALA A 54 16.10 14.01 0.02
N ARG A 55 17.42 13.93 -0.23
CA ARG A 55 17.95 13.63 -1.58
C ARG A 55 17.59 12.21 -2.00
N GLU A 56 17.77 11.23 -1.12
CA GLU A 56 17.41 9.85 -1.39
C GLU A 56 15.90 9.67 -1.57
N PHE A 57 15.09 10.32 -0.72
CA PHE A 57 13.64 10.34 -0.84
C PHE A 57 13.22 10.86 -2.21
N LYS A 58 13.83 11.95 -2.68
CA LYS A 58 13.55 12.53 -3.99
C LYS A 58 13.81 11.53 -5.11
N THR A 59 14.95 10.84 -5.09
CA THR A 59 15.28 9.80 -6.08
C THR A 59 14.24 8.67 -6.09
N MET A 60 13.85 8.15 -4.93
CA MET A 60 12.81 7.12 -4.84
C MET A 60 11.46 7.62 -5.35
N LEU A 61 11.09 8.87 -5.03
CA LEU A 61 9.84 9.48 -5.48
C LEU A 61 9.80 9.64 -7.01
N GLU A 62 10.91 10.02 -7.64
CA GLU A 62 11.02 10.14 -9.10
C GLU A 62 10.80 8.77 -9.79
N GLU A 63 11.35 7.70 -9.22
CA GLU A 63 11.13 6.33 -9.71
C GLU A 63 9.67 5.92 -9.56
N GLU A 64 9.06 6.16 -8.41
CA GLU A 64 7.64 5.82 -8.17
C GLU A 64 6.67 6.62 -9.05
N LEU A 65 6.99 7.89 -9.34
CA LEU A 65 6.25 8.72 -10.28
C LEU A 65 6.33 8.13 -11.70
N LYS A 66 7.54 7.72 -12.13
CA LYS A 66 7.75 7.06 -13.42
C LYS A 66 6.98 5.75 -13.53
N GLU A 67 6.86 5.01 -12.42
CA GLU A 67 6.11 3.77 -12.34
C GLU A 67 4.61 3.96 -12.06
N ASN A 68 4.11 5.20 -11.97
CA ASN A 68 2.71 5.48 -11.60
C ASN A 68 2.27 4.84 -10.26
N ILE A 69 3.20 4.56 -9.36
CA ILE A 69 2.92 4.14 -7.98
C ILE A 69 2.40 5.33 -7.18
N VAL A 70 3.06 6.48 -7.38
CA VAL A 70 2.69 7.78 -6.84
C VAL A 70 2.27 8.68 -8.00
N ILE A 71 1.30 9.56 -7.76
CA ILE A 71 0.86 10.58 -8.71
C ILE A 71 0.77 11.95 -8.02
N PRO A 72 0.98 13.06 -8.74
CA PRO A 72 0.66 14.39 -8.22
C PRO A 72 -0.84 14.52 -7.95
N ILE A 73 -1.19 15.26 -6.89
CA ILE A 73 -2.59 15.55 -6.54
C ILE A 73 -2.76 17.04 -6.21
N LYS A 74 -3.90 17.64 -6.58
CA LYS A 74 -4.17 19.04 -6.23
C LYS A 74 -4.46 19.16 -4.74
N LYS A 75 -4.00 20.26 -4.12
CA LYS A 75 -4.15 20.48 -2.68
C LYS A 75 -5.61 20.42 -2.22
N GLU A 76 -6.53 20.90 -3.05
CA GLU A 76 -7.96 20.99 -2.78
C GLU A 76 -8.65 19.61 -2.78
N GLN A 77 -8.05 18.63 -3.45
CA GLN A 77 -8.57 17.27 -3.50
C GLN A 77 -8.23 16.47 -2.25
N ILE A 78 -7.14 16.83 -1.56
CA ILE A 78 -6.59 16.07 -0.43
C ILE A 78 -7.54 16.10 0.76
N LYS A 79 -7.78 14.92 1.34
CA LYS A 79 -8.63 14.74 2.53
C LYS A 79 -7.82 14.44 3.79
N TRP A 80 -6.59 13.94 3.64
CA TRP A 80 -5.69 13.68 4.75
C TRP A 80 -4.23 13.72 4.31
N TYR A 81 -3.36 14.30 5.15
CA TYR A 81 -1.91 14.21 4.97
C TYR A 81 -1.33 13.19 5.92
N ASN A 82 -0.53 12.27 5.39
CA ASN A 82 0.27 11.37 6.19
C ASN A 82 1.70 11.91 6.28
N ALA A 83 2.34 11.72 7.44
CA ALA A 83 3.75 12.06 7.58
C ALA A 83 4.61 11.12 6.74
N THR A 84 5.70 11.64 6.19
CA THR A 84 6.68 10.84 5.46
C THR A 84 8.08 11.06 5.99
N PHE A 85 8.87 9.99 6.03
CA PHE A 85 10.25 9.99 6.49
C PHE A 85 11.00 8.78 5.92
N MET A 86 12.32 8.79 6.09
CA MET A 86 13.21 7.70 5.68
C MET A 86 13.60 6.86 6.89
N ILE A 87 13.75 5.55 6.69
CA ILE A 87 14.40 4.66 7.64
C ILE A 87 15.51 3.88 6.94
N LYS A 88 16.57 3.52 7.66
CA LYS A 88 17.59 2.59 7.18
C LYS A 88 17.32 1.20 7.74
N ASN A 89 17.32 0.18 6.90
CA ASN A 89 17.27 -1.19 7.38
C ASN A 89 18.65 -1.64 7.92
N ALA A 90 18.72 -2.83 8.52
CA ALA A 90 19.97 -3.38 9.08
C ALA A 90 21.11 -3.48 8.04
N ASN A 91 20.76 -3.63 6.75
CA ASN A 91 21.71 -3.71 5.65
C ASN A 91 22.11 -2.33 5.10
N GLY A 92 21.70 -1.24 5.76
CA GLY A 92 21.97 0.14 5.34
C GLY A 92 21.12 0.64 4.17
N LYS A 93 20.24 -0.19 3.61
CA LYS A 93 19.31 0.22 2.54
C LYS A 93 18.21 1.11 3.11
N CYS A 94 18.07 2.28 2.51
CA CYS A 94 17.06 3.25 2.88
C CYS A 94 15.68 2.82 2.35
N ARG A 95 14.63 3.11 3.13
CA ARG A 95 13.23 2.86 2.80
C ARG A 95 12.42 4.10 3.09
N LYS A 96 11.60 4.48 2.11
CA LYS A 96 10.59 5.52 2.27
C LYS A 96 9.40 4.98 3.07
N ILE A 97 8.97 5.72 4.09
CA ILE A 97 7.83 5.36 4.94
C ILE A 97 6.73 6.41 4.81
N LEU A 98 5.50 5.94 4.59
CA LEU A 98 4.27 6.69 4.82
C LEU A 98 3.71 6.28 6.18
N ASP A 99 3.66 7.21 7.13
CA ASP A 99 3.10 6.93 8.45
C ASP A 99 1.58 7.02 8.43
N ALA A 100 0.96 5.89 8.12
CA ALA A 100 -0.48 5.73 8.12
C ALA A 100 -1.07 5.42 9.51
N LYS A 101 -0.30 5.46 10.62
CA LYS A 101 -0.80 5.06 11.95
C LYS A 101 -2.03 5.84 12.40
N ALA A 102 -2.03 7.16 12.20
CA ALA A 102 -3.16 8.00 12.58
C ALA A 102 -4.38 7.73 11.70
N PHE A 103 -4.15 7.56 10.40
CA PHE A 103 -5.19 7.24 9.43
C PHE A 103 -5.81 5.85 9.66
N ASN A 104 -4.98 4.85 10.02
CA ASN A 104 -5.41 3.49 10.31
C ASN A 104 -6.41 3.39 11.47
N LYS A 105 -6.46 4.39 12.36
CA LYS A 105 -7.46 4.44 13.45
C LYS A 105 -8.85 4.88 12.99
N GLN A 106 -8.95 5.45 11.78
CA GLN A 106 -10.18 6.04 11.23
C GLN A 106 -10.82 5.17 10.14
N ILE A 107 -10.13 4.14 9.67
CA ILE A 107 -10.65 3.17 8.72
C ILE A 107 -11.31 2.00 9.45
N ALA A 108 -12.33 1.42 8.82
CA ALA A 108 -13.12 0.34 9.37
C ALA A 108 -12.29 -0.93 9.57
N ASP A 109 -12.77 -1.76 10.48
CA ASP A 109 -12.19 -3.07 10.72
C ASP A 109 -12.84 -4.06 9.76
N PHE A 110 -12.03 -4.82 9.03
CA PHE A 110 -12.51 -5.96 8.26
C PHE A 110 -12.27 -7.22 9.05
N HIS A 111 -13.31 -8.05 9.13
CA HIS A 111 -13.15 -9.41 9.58
C HIS A 111 -12.42 -10.20 8.48
N PHE A 112 -11.20 -10.64 8.79
CA PHE A 112 -10.41 -11.47 7.90
C PHE A 112 -9.65 -12.49 8.73
N LYS A 113 -9.71 -13.76 8.34
CA LYS A 113 -8.96 -14.84 9.00
C LYS A 113 -7.78 -15.21 8.12
N MET A 114 -6.57 -14.93 8.59
CA MET A 114 -5.36 -15.54 8.01
C MET A 114 -5.21 -16.96 8.52
N HIS A 115 -4.68 -17.85 7.66
CA HIS A 115 -4.20 -19.16 8.10
C HIS A 115 -3.13 -18.98 9.17
N ASP A 116 -3.26 -19.73 10.27
CA ASP A 116 -2.27 -19.67 11.34
C ASP A 116 -1.01 -20.48 10.95
N SER A 117 0.12 -20.08 11.51
CA SER A 117 1.40 -20.76 11.31
C SER A 117 1.35 -22.24 11.72
N ILE A 118 0.51 -22.62 12.69
CA ILE A 118 0.33 -24.03 13.08
C ILE A 118 -0.43 -24.78 11.99
N GLU A 119 -1.53 -24.21 11.48
CA GLU A 119 -2.31 -24.79 10.37
C GLU A 119 -1.42 -25.03 9.14
N VAL A 120 -0.57 -24.06 8.79
CA VAL A 120 0.37 -24.18 7.66
C VAL A 120 1.46 -25.24 7.93
N LYS A 121 1.96 -25.37 9.17
CA LYS A 121 2.96 -26.41 9.47
C LYS A 121 2.38 -27.82 9.39
N GLN A 122 1.10 -27.99 9.70
CA GLN A 122 0.43 -29.29 9.63
C GLN A 122 0.28 -29.81 8.19
N THR A 123 0.37 -28.94 7.18
CA THR A 123 0.34 -29.37 5.77
C THR A 123 1.69 -29.91 5.28
N ILE A 124 2.80 -29.56 5.95
CA ILE A 124 4.16 -29.96 5.59
C ILE A 124 4.50 -31.30 6.23
N ARG A 125 4.98 -32.27 5.44
CA ARG A 125 5.39 -33.60 5.91
C ARG A 125 6.90 -33.70 6.09
N PRO A 126 7.39 -34.54 7.01
CA PRO A 126 8.81 -34.85 7.09
C PRO A 126 9.32 -35.39 5.74
N GLY A 127 10.37 -34.76 5.20
CA GLY A 127 10.97 -35.12 3.91
C GLY A 127 10.52 -34.25 2.73
N ASP A 128 9.58 -33.32 2.93
CA ASP A 128 9.20 -32.35 1.90
C ASP A 128 10.33 -31.35 1.63
N TRP A 129 10.51 -31.01 0.35
CA TRP A 129 11.41 -29.95 -0.07
C TRP A 129 10.66 -28.61 -0.07
N GLY A 130 11.18 -27.63 0.65
CA GLY A 130 10.63 -26.28 0.68
C GLY A 130 11.44 -25.31 -0.17
N THR A 131 10.77 -24.34 -0.79
CA THR A 131 11.38 -23.16 -1.39
C THR A 131 10.74 -21.89 -0.84
N SER A 132 11.48 -20.78 -0.84
CA SER A 132 10.98 -19.48 -0.42
C SER A 132 10.95 -18.53 -1.61
N LEU A 133 9.78 -17.99 -1.92
CA LEU A 133 9.61 -16.94 -2.92
C LEU A 133 9.32 -15.61 -2.22
N ASP A 134 10.22 -14.64 -2.36
CA ASP A 134 9.99 -13.26 -1.90
C ASP A 134 9.37 -12.43 -3.03
N LEU A 135 8.11 -12.02 -2.85
CA LEU A 135 7.40 -11.18 -3.80
C LEU A 135 7.74 -9.70 -3.53
N THR A 136 8.94 -9.29 -3.91
CA THR A 136 9.37 -7.89 -3.79
C THR A 136 8.42 -6.97 -4.57
N SER A 137 7.96 -5.89 -3.94
CA SER A 137 7.08 -4.87 -4.54
C SER A 137 5.70 -5.36 -4.98
N ALA A 138 5.24 -6.52 -4.51
CA ALA A 138 3.97 -7.12 -4.97
C ALA A 138 2.74 -6.21 -4.74
N PHE A 139 2.76 -5.41 -3.69
CA PHE A 139 1.69 -4.46 -3.37
C PHE A 139 1.55 -3.36 -4.43
N HIS A 140 2.61 -3.01 -5.15
CA HIS A 140 2.57 -1.98 -6.19
C HIS A 140 1.76 -2.40 -7.42
N HIS A 141 1.36 -3.68 -7.50
CA HIS A 141 0.45 -4.18 -8.53
C HIS A 141 -1.02 -3.88 -8.18
N LEU A 142 -1.38 -3.83 -6.90
CA LEU A 142 -2.75 -3.53 -6.50
C LEU A 142 -3.00 -2.02 -6.59
N ILE A 143 -4.03 -1.60 -7.33
CA ILE A 143 -4.37 -0.18 -7.49
C ILE A 143 -5.31 0.24 -6.36
N VAL A 144 -5.16 1.47 -5.86
CA VAL A 144 -6.07 2.12 -4.91
C VAL A 144 -7.17 2.85 -5.69
N GLN A 145 -8.42 2.66 -5.26
CA GLN A 145 -9.57 3.36 -5.83
C GLN A 145 -9.41 4.88 -5.74
N ALA A 146 -9.86 5.59 -6.78
CA ALA A 146 -9.69 7.04 -6.91
C ALA A 146 -10.26 7.81 -5.71
N GLU A 147 -11.34 7.32 -5.12
CA GLU A 147 -12.01 7.88 -3.95
C GLU A 147 -11.18 7.76 -2.67
N SER A 148 -10.29 6.75 -2.62
CA SER A 148 -9.43 6.45 -1.48
C SER A 148 -8.06 7.15 -1.57
N GLN A 149 -7.61 7.48 -2.78
CA GLN A 149 -6.32 8.15 -3.00
C GLN A 149 -6.17 9.49 -2.24
N PRO A 150 -7.18 10.38 -2.13
CA PRO A 150 -7.04 11.62 -1.35
C PRO A 150 -6.68 11.46 0.13
N TYR A 151 -6.80 10.25 0.69
CA TYR A 151 -6.47 9.94 2.09
C TYR A 151 -5.05 9.39 2.27
N LEU A 152 -4.41 8.98 1.17
CA LEU A 152 -3.03 8.49 1.13
C LEU A 152 -2.03 9.58 0.70
N ALA A 153 -2.44 10.84 0.79
CA ALA A 153 -1.62 11.94 0.33
C ALA A 153 -0.48 12.26 1.31
N PHE A 154 0.58 12.83 0.78
CA PHE A 154 1.71 13.37 1.52
C PHE A 154 2.29 14.60 0.81
N GLU A 155 3.04 15.40 1.57
CA GLU A 155 3.76 16.56 1.05
C GLU A 155 5.26 16.29 1.03
N PHE A 156 5.92 16.72 -0.05
CA PHE A 156 7.36 16.73 -0.15
C PHE A 156 7.83 17.94 -0.97
N GLN A 157 8.75 18.74 -0.41
CA GLN A 157 9.33 19.94 -1.05
C GLN A 157 8.28 20.93 -1.61
N ASN A 158 7.23 21.19 -0.83
CA ASN A 158 6.06 22.01 -1.14
C ASN A 158 5.19 21.49 -2.30
N ASN A 159 5.39 20.24 -2.71
CA ASN A 159 4.57 19.56 -3.71
C ASN A 159 3.71 18.48 -3.04
N HIS A 160 2.57 18.18 -3.65
CA HIS A 160 1.57 17.27 -3.10
C HIS A 160 1.43 16.02 -3.96
N TYR A 161 1.47 14.87 -3.31
CA TYR A 161 1.46 13.58 -3.96
C TYR A 161 0.48 12.65 -3.26
N THR A 162 -0.02 11.66 -3.99
CA THR A 162 -0.76 10.55 -3.41
C THR A 162 -0.36 9.23 -4.06
N TYR A 163 -0.56 8.15 -3.33
CA TYR A 163 -0.34 6.81 -3.85
C TYR A 163 -1.54 6.32 -4.65
N ARG A 164 -1.24 5.93 -5.88
CA ARG A 164 -2.17 5.24 -6.78
C ARG A 164 -2.09 3.73 -6.61
N ALA A 165 -0.93 3.19 -6.25
CA ALA A 165 -0.77 1.77 -5.93
C ALA A 165 -0.80 1.53 -4.42
N MET A 166 -1.13 0.30 -4.02
CA MET A 166 -1.24 -0.09 -2.63
C MET A 166 0.11 -0.01 -1.94
N LEU A 167 0.04 0.45 -0.69
CA LEU A 167 1.19 0.70 0.16
C LEU A 167 1.32 -0.36 1.22
N PHE A 168 2.55 -0.59 1.65
CA PHE A 168 2.78 -1.18 2.95
C PHE A 168 2.35 -0.21 4.06
N GLY A 169 1.71 -0.74 5.11
CA GLY A 169 1.42 0.00 6.33
C GLY A 169 -0.01 0.50 6.50
N THR A 170 -0.91 0.34 5.51
CA THR A 170 -2.35 0.52 5.76
C THR A 170 -2.94 -0.73 6.40
N LYS A 171 -3.96 -0.58 7.24
CA LYS A 171 -4.59 -1.70 7.97
C LYS A 171 -5.12 -2.78 7.04
N HIS A 172 -5.68 -2.40 5.89
CA HIS A 172 -6.29 -3.34 4.98
C HIS A 172 -5.30 -3.92 3.96
N SER A 173 -4.12 -3.34 3.76
CA SER A 173 -3.16 -3.82 2.74
C SER A 173 -2.88 -5.33 2.83
N PRO A 174 -2.59 -5.92 4.02
CA PRO A 174 -2.37 -7.36 4.12
C PRO A 174 -3.59 -8.21 3.76
N ILE A 175 -4.80 -7.71 4.03
CA ILE A 175 -6.07 -8.40 3.76
C ILE A 175 -6.27 -8.54 2.26
N TYR A 176 -6.22 -7.42 1.54
CA TYR A 176 -6.38 -7.41 0.08
C TYR A 176 -5.28 -8.20 -0.62
N PHE A 177 -4.05 -8.15 -0.10
CA PHE A 177 -2.96 -8.95 -0.65
C PHE A 177 -3.22 -10.44 -0.46
N ALA A 178 -3.62 -10.87 0.73
CA ALA A 178 -3.95 -12.28 0.98
C ALA A 178 -5.13 -12.75 0.12
N THR A 179 -6.20 -11.95 0.00
CA THR A 179 -7.33 -12.23 -0.90
C THR A 179 -6.88 -12.32 -2.37
N ALA A 180 -5.96 -11.45 -2.81
CA ALA A 180 -5.43 -11.50 -4.16
C ALA A 180 -4.63 -12.80 -4.44
N MET A 181 -3.92 -13.29 -3.42
CA MET A 181 -3.04 -14.45 -3.54
C MET A 181 -3.75 -15.79 -3.32
N GLU A 182 -4.88 -15.81 -2.61
CA GLU A 182 -5.59 -17.06 -2.25
C GLU A 182 -5.91 -17.95 -3.47
N PRO A 183 -6.47 -17.45 -4.59
CA PRO A 183 -6.73 -18.30 -5.76
C PRO A 183 -5.47 -18.86 -6.42
N ILE A 184 -4.34 -18.15 -6.32
CA ILE A 184 -3.05 -18.61 -6.85
C ILE A 184 -2.52 -19.76 -5.98
N MET A 185 -2.62 -19.62 -4.66
CA MET A 185 -2.16 -20.64 -3.72
C MET A 185 -2.99 -21.92 -3.79
N GLN A 186 -4.27 -21.85 -4.19
CA GLN A 186 -5.14 -23.02 -4.39
C GLN A 186 -4.81 -23.82 -5.65
N GLN A 187 -3.98 -23.29 -6.57
CA GLN A 187 -3.60 -23.97 -7.81
C GLN A 187 -2.26 -24.73 -7.71
N ILE A 188 -1.57 -24.61 -6.58
CA ILE A 188 -0.26 -25.21 -6.31
C ILE A 188 -0.46 -26.38 -5.35
#